data_AF-A0A2T6FJ03-F1
#
_entry.id   AF-A0A2T6FJ03-F1
#
_cell.length_a   1.000
_cell.length_b   1.000
_cell.length_c   1.000
_cell.angle_alpha   90.00
_cell.angle_beta   90.00
_cell.angle_gamma   90.00
#
_symmetry.space_group_name_H-M   'P 1'
#
loop_
_entity.id
_entity.type
_entity.pdbx_description
1 polymer ?
#
loop_
_entity_poly.entity_id
_entity_poly.type
_entity_poly.pdbx_seq_one_letter_code
_entity_poly.pdbx_strand_id
1 'polypeptide(L)'
;MCLKRIFIALVFIFSSVSYSVNAEESLKIEDFSTFIRYFYSNAKFQSLHVQYPLAKTSYEDSVNGPTEVKKNLTKENWVTLTSKSFSCTENCYDVFIYDKFSGVDSESNERVLSYKGVDNGIYEALYFRKINGDWFLVKYVVSSI
;
A
#
# COMPACT_ATOMS: atom_id res chain seq x y z
N MET A 1 -39.63 56.64 -43.77
CA MET A 1 -39.18 55.33 -43.22
C MET A 1 -37.79 55.10 -43.79
N CYS A 2 -36.70 54.76 -43.12
CA CYS A 2 -36.29 54.26 -41.81
C CYS A 2 -34.74 54.40 -41.88
N LEU A 3 -33.88 54.44 -40.87
CA LEU A 3 -33.91 54.44 -39.42
C LEU A 3 -32.41 54.65 -39.04
N LYS A 4 -32.09 55.59 -38.14
CA LYS A 4 -30.78 55.66 -37.46
C LYS A 4 -30.47 54.31 -36.80
N ARG A 5 -29.20 53.87 -36.76
CA ARG A 5 -28.59 53.06 -35.67
C ARG A 5 -27.07 52.97 -35.89
N ILE A 6 -26.26 53.72 -35.13
CA ILE A 6 -25.73 53.43 -33.79
C ILE A 6 -24.54 52.47 -33.86
N PHE A 7 -23.34 53.04 -33.66
CA PHE A 7 -22.10 52.33 -33.34
C PHE A 7 -22.27 51.65 -31.97
N ILE A 8 -22.08 50.33 -31.90
CA ILE A 8 -21.94 49.61 -30.63
C ILE A 8 -20.51 49.06 -30.60
N ALA A 9 -19.68 49.69 -29.79
CA ALA A 9 -18.39 49.15 -29.39
C ALA A 9 -18.64 48.01 -28.40
N LEU A 10 -18.30 46.78 -28.80
CA LEU A 10 -18.29 45.62 -27.91
C LEU A 10 -16.97 45.61 -27.14
N VAL A 11 -17.03 46.08 -25.89
CA VAL A 11 -15.95 45.93 -24.90
C VAL A 11 -15.98 44.49 -24.39
N PHE A 12 -15.02 43.67 -24.83
CA PHE A 12 -14.77 42.35 -24.24
C PHE A 12 -14.03 42.51 -22.91
N ILE A 13 -14.75 42.37 -21.80
CA ILE A 13 -14.16 42.27 -20.47
C ILE A 13 -13.65 40.83 -20.31
N PHE A 14 -12.33 40.64 -20.44
CA PHE A 14 -11.66 39.41 -20.03
C PHE A 14 -11.63 39.38 -18.49
N SER A 15 -12.59 38.71 -17.86
CA SER A 15 -12.45 38.29 -16.47
C SER A 15 -11.58 37.03 -16.43
N SER A 16 -10.29 37.21 -16.14
CA SER A 16 -9.40 36.11 -15.79
C SER A 16 -9.83 35.55 -14.42
N VAL A 17 -10.70 34.54 -14.45
CA VAL A 17 -10.95 33.70 -13.27
C VAL A 17 -9.70 32.87 -13.05
N SER A 18 -8.89 33.26 -12.07
CA SER A 18 -7.78 32.44 -11.60
C SER A 18 -8.36 31.25 -10.84
N TYR A 19 -8.42 30.09 -11.50
CA TYR A 19 -8.66 28.82 -10.82
C TYR A 19 -7.41 28.45 -10.03
N SER A 20 -7.46 28.60 -8.71
CA SER A 20 -6.49 27.98 -7.81
C SER A 20 -6.74 26.47 -7.80
N VAL A 21 -5.96 25.73 -8.60
CA VAL A 21 -5.91 24.27 -8.53
C VAL A 21 -5.15 23.90 -7.25
N ASN A 22 -5.88 23.56 -6.19
CA ASN A 22 -5.32 22.80 -5.07
C ASN A 22 -5.22 21.34 -5.51
N ALA A 23 -4.12 21.00 -6.19
CA ALA A 23 -3.78 19.61 -6.49
C ALA A 23 -3.03 19.01 -5.29
N GLU A 24 -3.76 18.54 -4.28
CA GLU A 24 -3.37 17.29 -3.62
C GLU A 24 -4.05 16.15 -4.38
N GLU A 25 -3.66 15.96 -5.64
CA GLU A 25 -4.01 14.74 -6.35
C GLU A 25 -3.07 13.66 -5.80
N SER A 26 -3.52 12.93 -4.77
CA SER A 26 -2.83 11.73 -4.32
C SER A 26 -2.68 10.83 -5.53
N LEU A 27 -1.44 10.63 -6.00
CA LEU A 27 -1.13 9.69 -7.07
C LEU A 27 -1.81 8.36 -6.74
N LYS A 28 -2.90 8.05 -7.44
CA LYS A 28 -3.60 6.77 -7.31
C LYS A 28 -2.67 5.71 -7.86
N ILE A 29 -1.99 4.97 -6.97
CA ILE A 29 -1.12 3.90 -7.39
C ILE A 29 -2.00 2.67 -7.60
N GLU A 30 -2.49 2.51 -8.83
CA GLU A 30 -3.46 1.45 -9.14
C GLU A 30 -2.82 0.05 -9.13
N ASP A 31 -1.60 -0.07 -9.66
CA ASP A 31 -0.88 -1.33 -9.78
C ASP A 31 -0.14 -1.71 -8.48
N PHE A 32 -0.27 -2.97 -8.07
CA PHE A 32 0.32 -3.47 -6.83
C PHE A 32 1.85 -3.49 -6.86
N SER A 33 2.47 -3.75 -8.02
CA SER A 33 3.93 -3.79 -8.14
C SER A 33 4.56 -2.41 -7.95
N THR A 34 3.89 -1.37 -8.45
CA THR A 34 4.28 0.02 -8.22
C THR A 34 4.09 0.38 -6.75
N PHE A 35 2.94 0.03 -6.17
CA PHE A 35 2.65 0.28 -4.76
C PHE A 35 3.71 -0.33 -3.84
N ILE A 36 4.06 -1.61 -4.03
CA ILE A 36 4.98 -2.30 -3.10
C ILE A 36 6.40 -1.72 -3.15
N ARG A 37 6.84 -1.25 -4.33
CA ARG A 37 8.12 -0.53 -4.45
C ARG A 37 8.14 0.75 -3.62
N TYR A 38 7.08 1.57 -3.72
CA TYR A 38 6.94 2.79 -2.90
C TYR A 38 6.78 2.47 -1.41
N PHE A 39 6.03 1.42 -1.10
CA PHE A 39 5.81 0.95 0.27
C PHE A 39 7.12 0.62 0.97
N TYR A 40 8.08 0.00 0.30
CA TYR A 40 9.39 -0.29 0.89
C TYR A 40 10.41 0.86 0.78
N SER A 41 10.28 1.75 -0.21
CA SER A 41 11.27 2.82 -0.43
C SER A 41 11.01 4.09 0.39
N ASN A 42 9.83 4.26 0.98
CA ASN A 42 9.47 5.48 1.70
C ASN A 42 8.74 5.17 3.02
N ALA A 43 9.42 5.38 4.15
CA ALA A 43 8.90 5.09 5.49
C ALA A 43 7.60 5.85 5.84
N LYS A 44 7.48 7.12 5.41
CA LYS A 44 6.27 7.93 5.64
C LYS A 44 5.10 7.36 4.84
N PHE A 45 5.33 7.05 3.56
CA PHE A 45 4.34 6.42 2.69
C PHE A 45 3.91 5.07 3.28
N GLN A 46 4.87 4.25 3.71
CA GLN A 46 4.59 2.96 4.35
C GLN A 46 3.66 3.12 5.55
N SER A 47 4.00 4.02 6.49
CA SER A 47 3.19 4.25 7.69
C SER A 47 1.77 4.75 7.35
N LEU A 48 1.59 5.54 6.30
CA LEU A 48 0.27 6.01 5.85
C LEU A 48 -0.57 4.92 5.17
N HIS A 49 0.07 3.87 4.65
CA HIS A 49 -0.59 2.75 3.97
C HIS A 49 -0.64 1.49 4.85
N VAL A 50 -0.64 1.68 6.17
CA VAL A 50 -0.94 0.63 7.15
C VAL A 50 -2.29 0.92 7.77
N GLN A 51 -3.19 -0.05 7.74
CA GLN A 51 -4.47 0.04 8.42
C GLN A 51 -4.27 -0.23 9.91
N TYR A 52 -4.28 0.83 10.72
CA TYR A 52 -4.23 0.71 12.18
C TYR A 52 -5.63 0.57 12.80
N PRO A 53 -5.77 -0.17 13.92
CA PRO A 53 -4.76 -1.05 14.51
C PRO A 53 -4.45 -2.24 13.58
N LEU A 54 -3.16 -2.52 13.35
CA LEU A 54 -2.73 -3.58 12.46
C LEU A 54 -2.67 -4.91 13.22
N ALA A 55 -3.43 -5.89 12.74
CA ALA A 55 -3.37 -7.25 13.28
C ALA A 55 -2.04 -7.92 12.91
N LYS A 56 -1.21 -8.19 13.91
CA LYS A 56 0.03 -8.96 13.79
C LYS A 56 -0.09 -10.30 14.50
N THR A 57 0.23 -11.38 13.79
CA THR A 57 0.41 -12.72 14.35
C THR A 57 1.89 -13.09 14.27
N SER A 58 2.50 -13.45 15.40
CA SER A 58 3.79 -14.12 15.45
C SER A 58 3.64 -15.55 15.96
N TYR A 59 4.55 -16.44 15.54
CA TYR A 59 4.73 -17.74 16.15
C TYR A 59 6.10 -17.75 16.83
N GLU A 60 6.10 -18.05 18.12
CA GLU A 60 7.29 -18.01 18.97
C GLU A 60 7.53 -19.40 19.57
N ASP A 61 8.77 -19.84 19.64
CA ASP A 61 9.12 -21.11 20.27
C ASP A 61 8.81 -21.09 21.77
N SER A 62 8.19 -22.17 22.25
CA SER A 62 7.92 -22.38 23.67
C SER A 62 8.28 -23.81 24.06
N VAL A 63 8.31 -24.07 25.37
CA VAL A 63 8.58 -25.41 25.94
C VAL A 63 7.64 -26.49 25.38
N ASN A 64 6.42 -26.11 24.96
CA ASN A 64 5.41 -27.02 24.42
C ASN A 64 5.26 -26.94 22.88
N GLY A 65 6.25 -26.37 22.19
CA GLY A 65 6.22 -26.11 20.76
C GLY A 65 5.80 -24.68 20.39
N PRO A 66 5.66 -24.36 19.09
CA PRO A 66 5.36 -23.01 18.62
C PRO A 66 4.02 -22.51 19.19
N THR A 67 4.03 -21.31 19.78
CA THR A 67 2.84 -20.66 20.33
C THR A 67 2.46 -19.45 19.48
N GLU A 68 1.17 -19.33 19.15
CA GLU A 68 0.63 -18.18 18.43
C GLU A 68 0.52 -16.96 19.37
N VAL A 69 1.13 -15.84 18.98
CA VAL A 69 1.08 -14.56 19.69
C VAL A 69 0.40 -13.53 18.80
N LYS A 70 -0.72 -12.97 19.28
CA LYS A 70 -1.49 -11.93 18.57
C LYS A 70 -1.25 -10.57 19.20
N LYS A 71 -0.96 -9.57 18.37
CA LYS A 71 -0.75 -8.18 18.77
C LYS A 71 -1.48 -7.25 17.80
N ASN A 72 -2.01 -6.16 18.32
CA ASN A 72 -2.52 -5.04 17.52
C ASN A 72 -1.48 -3.94 17.55
N LEU A 73 -0.80 -3.71 16.42
CA LEU A 73 0.18 -2.63 16.30
C LEU A 73 -0.56 -1.31 16.11
N THR A 74 -0.17 -0.30 16.88
CA THR A 74 -0.59 1.09 16.66
C THR A 74 0.41 1.80 15.78
N LYS A 75 0.09 3.02 15.36
CA LYS A 75 0.99 3.83 14.53
C LYS A 75 2.29 4.17 15.25
N GLU A 76 2.22 4.38 16.56
CA GLU A 76 3.37 4.73 17.41
C GLU A 76 4.33 3.54 17.59
N ASN A 77 3.79 2.32 17.57
CA ASN A 77 4.54 1.07 17.73
C ASN A 77 4.92 0.42 16.39
N TRP A 78 4.62 1.09 15.26
CA TRP A 78 4.97 0.62 13.94
C TRP A 78 6.46 0.80 13.68
N VAL A 79 7.12 -0.27 13.23
CA VAL A 79 8.50 -0.25 12.76
C VAL A 79 8.48 -0.40 11.25
N THR A 80 9.19 0.50 10.55
CA THR A 80 9.25 0.46 9.08
C THR A 80 9.87 -0.86 8.62
N LEU A 81 9.15 -1.57 7.77
CA LEU A 81 9.62 -2.80 7.14
C LEU A 81 10.58 -2.47 6.01
N THR A 82 11.65 -3.27 5.90
CA THR A 82 12.56 -3.26 4.76
C THR A 82 12.23 -4.43 3.83
N SER A 83 12.44 -4.24 2.53
CA SER A 83 12.25 -5.33 1.58
C SER A 83 13.30 -6.41 1.80
N LYS A 84 12.89 -7.67 1.81
CA LYS A 84 13.82 -8.79 1.72
C LYS A 84 14.27 -8.94 0.26
N SER A 85 15.57 -9.09 0.07
CA SER A 85 16.14 -9.22 -1.27
C SER A 85 15.93 -10.63 -1.81
N PHE A 86 15.75 -10.73 -3.13
CA PHE A 86 15.87 -11.99 -3.88
C PHE A 86 17.31 -12.51 -3.92
N SER A 87 18.29 -11.69 -3.54
CA SER A 87 19.71 -12.05 -3.57
C SER A 87 20.04 -13.05 -2.48
N CYS A 88 20.29 -14.29 -2.91
CA CYS A 88 20.75 -15.44 -2.13
C CYS A 88 22.19 -15.31 -1.57
N THR A 89 22.69 -14.10 -1.35
CA THR A 89 24.07 -13.88 -0.88
C THR A 89 24.22 -14.13 0.62
N GLU A 90 23.16 -13.92 1.41
CA GLU A 90 23.21 -14.09 2.88
C GLU A 90 21.98 -14.83 3.42
N ASN A 91 20.79 -14.56 2.87
CA ASN A 91 19.56 -15.27 3.21
C ASN A 91 18.72 -15.45 1.95
N CYS A 92 18.46 -16.70 1.57
CA CYS A 92 17.60 -17.02 0.44
C CYS A 92 16.12 -16.99 0.86
N TYR A 93 15.29 -16.31 0.08
CA TYR A 93 13.85 -16.31 0.25
C TYR A 93 13.16 -16.61 -1.08
N ASP A 94 12.23 -17.57 -1.06
CA ASP A 94 11.22 -17.69 -2.09
C ASP A 94 10.14 -16.62 -1.83
N VAL A 95 9.87 -15.81 -2.84
CA VAL A 95 8.87 -14.73 -2.76
C VAL A 95 7.66 -15.12 -3.60
N PHE A 96 6.48 -15.10 -2.97
CA PHE A 96 5.22 -15.41 -3.63
C PHE A 96 4.27 -14.22 -3.52
N ILE A 97 3.56 -13.93 -4.61
CA ILE A 97 2.46 -12.95 -4.65
C ILE A 97 1.20 -13.71 -5.01
N TYR A 98 0.17 -13.61 -4.15
CA TYR A 98 -1.13 -14.21 -4.39
C TYR A 98 -2.18 -13.12 -4.61
N ASP A 99 -3.12 -13.36 -5.52
CA ASP A 99 -4.16 -12.39 -5.87
C ASP A 99 -5.31 -12.33 -4.85
N LYS A 100 -5.39 -13.24 -3.88
CA LYS A 100 -6.42 -13.28 -2.83
C LYS A 100 -5.86 -13.79 -1.51
N PHE A 101 -6.51 -13.47 -0.39
CA PHE A 101 -6.10 -14.01 0.92
C PHE A 101 -6.23 -15.52 1.02
N SER A 102 -7.10 -16.14 0.20
CA SER A 102 -7.24 -17.60 0.10
C SER A 102 -6.13 -18.27 -0.72
N GLY A 103 -5.31 -17.52 -1.46
CA GLY A 103 -4.24 -18.07 -2.30
C GLY A 103 -4.70 -18.62 -3.66
N VAL A 104 -5.94 -18.34 -4.09
CA VAL A 104 -6.47 -18.77 -5.41
C VAL A 104 -6.39 -17.61 -6.40
N ASP A 105 -5.63 -17.78 -7.47
CA ASP A 105 -5.32 -16.72 -8.43
C ASP A 105 -6.55 -16.32 -9.25
N SER A 106 -6.98 -15.08 -9.05
CA SER A 106 -8.02 -14.38 -9.80
C SER A 106 -8.02 -12.92 -9.37
N GLU A 107 -8.26 -12.00 -10.31
CA GLU A 107 -8.25 -10.56 -10.04
C GLU A 107 -9.12 -10.21 -8.81
N SER A 108 -8.54 -9.45 -7.89
CA SER A 108 -9.21 -9.06 -6.65
C SER A 108 -8.64 -7.78 -6.05
N ASN A 109 -9.34 -7.23 -5.06
CA ASN A 109 -8.90 -6.11 -4.23
C ASN A 109 -8.03 -6.54 -3.04
N GLU A 110 -7.44 -7.74 -3.09
CA GLU A 110 -6.57 -8.29 -2.05
C GLU A 110 -5.24 -8.73 -2.66
N ARG A 111 -4.15 -8.66 -1.89
CA ARG A 111 -2.86 -9.24 -2.29
C ARG A 111 -2.17 -9.82 -1.07
N VAL A 112 -1.47 -10.94 -1.24
CA VAL A 112 -0.57 -11.48 -0.20
C VAL A 112 0.83 -11.50 -0.77
N LEU A 113 1.76 -10.83 -0.09
CA LEU A 113 3.19 -10.93 -0.34
C LEU A 113 3.80 -11.83 0.72
N SER A 114 4.32 -12.98 0.32
CA SER A 114 4.90 -13.96 1.23
C SER A 114 6.38 -14.19 0.93
N TYR A 115 7.16 -14.29 2.00
CA TYR A 115 8.56 -14.68 1.99
C TYR A 115 8.70 -16.01 2.73
N LYS A 116 9.25 -17.02 2.07
CA LYS A 116 9.64 -18.30 2.68
C LYS A 116 11.14 -18.41 2.62
N GLY A 117 11.80 -18.45 3.77
CA GLY A 117 13.23 -18.66 3.80
C GLY A 117 13.57 -20.08 3.38
N VAL A 118 14.58 -20.21 2.51
CA VAL A 118 15.04 -21.50 2.02
C VAL A 118 15.81 -22.17 3.15
N ASP A 119 15.36 -23.36 3.55
CA ASP A 119 15.99 -24.23 4.55
C ASP A 119 16.17 -23.65 5.98
N ASN A 120 15.49 -22.56 6.33
CA ASN A 120 15.66 -21.90 7.63
C ASN A 120 14.37 -21.63 8.42
N GLY A 121 13.24 -22.20 7.98
CA GLY A 121 11.96 -22.13 8.72
C GLY A 121 11.33 -20.73 8.81
N ILE A 122 11.95 -19.72 8.20
CA ILE A 122 11.41 -18.35 8.20
C ILE A 122 10.21 -18.28 7.27
N TYR A 123 9.11 -17.78 7.80
CA TYR A 123 7.93 -17.43 7.04
C TYR A 123 7.46 -16.02 7.40
N GLU A 124 7.20 -15.21 6.39
CA GLU A 124 6.62 -13.90 6.55
C GLU A 124 5.52 -13.71 5.51
N ALA A 125 4.40 -13.12 5.89
CA ALA A 125 3.33 -12.78 4.96
C ALA A 125 2.67 -11.45 5.32
N LEU A 126 2.57 -10.59 4.31
CA LEU A 126 1.95 -9.28 4.37
C LEU A 126 0.68 -9.31 3.52
N TYR A 127 -0.44 -8.95 4.14
CA TYR A 127 -1.76 -9.01 3.54
C TYR A 127 -2.24 -7.60 3.25
N PHE A 128 -2.44 -7.31 1.97
CA PHE A 128 -2.84 -6.00 1.48
C PHE A 128 -4.28 -6.03 0.97
N ARG A 129 -5.01 -4.94 1.18
CA ARG A 129 -6.34 -4.74 0.63
C ARG A 129 -6.46 -3.37 -0.02
N LYS A 130 -7.12 -3.31 -1.16
CA LYS A 130 -7.48 -2.06 -1.84
C LYS A 130 -8.72 -1.48 -1.17
N ILE A 131 -8.60 -0.28 -0.60
CA ILE A 131 -9.66 0.46 0.08
C ILE A 131 -9.75 1.82 -0.60
N ASN A 132 -10.92 2.16 -1.15
CA ASN A 132 -11.15 3.40 -1.92
C ASN A 132 -10.19 3.63 -3.10
N GLY A 133 -9.58 2.57 -3.62
CA GLY A 133 -8.66 2.62 -4.75
C GLY A 133 -7.18 2.59 -4.37
N ASP A 134 -6.83 2.67 -3.08
CA ASP A 134 -5.45 2.62 -2.59
C ASP A 134 -5.17 1.34 -1.79
N TRP A 135 -3.94 0.86 -1.82
CA TRP A 135 -3.53 -0.38 -1.15
C TRP A 135 -3.10 -0.12 0.29
N PHE A 136 -3.61 -0.93 1.23
CA PHE A 136 -3.25 -0.86 2.64
C PHE A 136 -2.82 -2.22 3.18
N LEU A 137 -1.76 -2.25 3.98
CA LEU A 137 -1.42 -3.41 4.80
C LEU A 137 -2.48 -3.56 5.89
N VAL A 138 -3.19 -4.68 5.89
CA VAL A 138 -4.30 -4.96 6.83
C VAL A 138 -4.00 -6.10 7.80
N LYS A 139 -3.02 -6.95 7.49
CA LYS A 139 -2.57 -8.02 8.39
C LYS A 139 -1.11 -8.37 8.13
N TYR A 140 -0.40 -8.71 9.21
CA TYR A 140 1.00 -9.11 9.18
C TYR A 140 1.19 -10.43 9.92
N VAL A 141 1.81 -11.42 9.27
CA VAL A 141 2.13 -12.72 9.87
C VAL A 141 3.64 -12.94 9.77
N VAL A 142 4.25 -13.37 10.86
CA VAL A 142 5.65 -13.78 10.92
C VAL A 142 5.79 -15.08 11.70
N SER A 143 6.64 -15.98 11.24
CA SER A 143 7.02 -17.20 11.93
C SER A 143 8.50 -17.41 11.69
N SER A 144 9.23 -17.73 12.74
CA SER A 144 10.60 -18.22 12.66
C SER A 144 10.61 -19.47 13.53
N ILE A 145 10.62 -20.62 12.88
CA ILE A 145 10.70 -21.94 13.51
C ILE A 145 12.10 -22.50 13.24
#